data_AF-A0A8C1ISL2-F1
#
_entry.id   AF-A0A8C1ISL2-F1
#
_cell.length_a   1.000
_cell.length_b   1.000
_cell.length_c   1.000
_cell.angle_alpha   90.00
_cell.angle_beta   90.00
_cell.angle_gamma   90.00
#
_symmetry.space_group_name_H-M   'P 1'
#
loop_
_entity.id
_entity.type
_entity.pdbx_description
1 polymer ?
#
loop_
_entity_poly.entity_id
_entity_poly.type
_entity_poly.pdbx_seq_one_letter_code
_entity_poly.pdbx_strand_id
1 'polypeptide(L)'
;MTVTPVRDLKKILPRTYNHRREVLSGISTVLSQHQYLQPVLERFVFNDGTARTLVGLTGTIKVFYEGKRYNIPVSLWLKESYPRTAPICYVKPTPEMVIVTSRHVSSYGEILMPYLDEWRHTQCDLHSLIQVMKAVFSEVPPLRMCLYPEECSAYHKRSVEEISHVTLDREDELPFSEHNETIC
;
A
#
# COMPACT_ATOMS: atom_id res chain seq x y z
N MET A 1 10.98 7.57 -8.58
CA MET A 1 11.11 6.30 -7.85
C MET A 1 12.57 5.93 -7.80
N THR A 2 13.21 6.06 -6.64
CA THR A 2 14.60 5.60 -6.46
C THR A 2 14.57 4.13 -6.08
N VAL A 3 14.74 3.26 -7.08
CA VAL A 3 14.90 1.82 -6.86
C VAL A 3 16.24 1.59 -6.17
N THR A 4 16.22 1.00 -4.96
CA THR A 4 17.46 0.71 -4.24
C THR A 4 17.87 -0.74 -4.48
N PRO A 5 19.11 -1.03 -4.89
CA PRO A 5 19.59 -2.40 -4.91
C PRO A 5 19.68 -2.99 -3.50
N VAL A 6 19.39 -4.28 -3.35
CA VAL A 6 19.29 -5.00 -2.06
C VAL A 6 20.52 -4.81 -1.17
N ARG A 7 21.72 -4.78 -1.78
CA ARG A 7 23.01 -4.61 -1.10
C ARG A 7 23.14 -3.29 -0.33
N ASP A 8 22.45 -2.24 -0.78
CA ASP A 8 22.52 -0.92 -0.16
C ASP A 8 21.38 -0.68 0.84
N LEU A 9 20.37 -1.56 0.86
CA LEU A 9 19.23 -1.46 1.77
C LEU A 9 19.65 -1.42 3.25
N LYS A 10 20.67 -2.22 3.63
CA LYS A 10 21.20 -2.22 5.00
C LYS A 10 21.75 -0.85 5.41
N LYS A 11 22.34 -0.11 4.47
CA LYS A 11 22.93 1.23 4.71
C LYS A 11 21.84 2.30 4.78
N ILE A 12 20.82 2.19 3.94
CA ILE A 12 19.78 3.23 3.82
C ILE A 12 18.59 3.05 4.76
N LEU A 13 18.38 1.84 5.32
CA LEU A 13 17.27 1.60 6.25
C LEU A 13 17.38 2.58 7.43
N PRO A 14 16.36 3.38 7.77
CA PRO A 14 16.40 4.36 8.86
C PRO A 14 16.59 3.72 10.23
N ARG A 15 17.34 4.36 11.13
CA ARG A 15 17.59 3.86 12.51
C ARG A 15 16.32 3.79 13.37
N THR A 16 15.24 4.41 12.93
CA THR A 16 13.93 4.41 13.59
C THR A 16 13.23 3.04 13.56
N TYR A 17 13.64 2.13 12.67
CA TYR A 17 13.14 0.75 12.68
C TYR A 17 13.68 0.00 13.90
N ASN A 18 12.78 -0.44 14.78
CA ASN A 18 13.14 -1.14 16.02
C ASN A 18 13.79 -2.51 15.73
N HIS A 19 13.28 -3.21 14.71
CA HIS A 19 13.64 -4.59 14.39
C HIS A 19 14.37 -4.70 13.05
N ARG A 20 15.42 -3.90 12.86
CA ARG A 20 16.15 -3.78 11.57
C ARG A 20 16.57 -5.13 10.97
N ARG A 21 17.05 -6.06 11.82
CA ARG A 21 17.52 -7.38 11.36
C ARG A 21 16.37 -8.19 10.75
N GLU A 22 15.22 -8.19 11.40
CA GLU A 22 14.01 -8.89 10.92
C GLU A 22 13.46 -8.25 9.64
N VAL A 23 13.45 -6.91 9.56
CA VAL A 23 13.08 -6.16 8.34
C VAL A 23 13.98 -6.59 7.17
N LEU A 24 15.29 -6.53 7.35
CA LEU A 24 16.26 -6.88 6.29
C LEU A 24 16.15 -8.36 5.90
N SER A 25 15.99 -9.25 6.88
CA SER A 25 15.85 -10.70 6.64
C SER A 25 14.56 -11.02 5.87
N GLY A 26 13.43 -10.43 6.28
CA GLY A 26 12.14 -10.61 5.62
C GLY A 26 12.18 -10.09 4.17
N ILE A 27 12.70 -8.88 3.96
CA ILE A 27 12.87 -8.32 2.61
C ILE A 27 13.80 -9.20 1.77
N SER A 28 14.96 -9.60 2.30
CA SER A 28 15.91 -10.45 1.56
C SER A 28 15.30 -11.79 1.16
N THR A 29 14.50 -12.39 2.04
CA THR A 29 13.79 -13.65 1.76
C THR A 29 12.82 -13.47 0.60
N VAL A 30 11.97 -12.43 0.65
CA VAL A 30 11.02 -12.13 -0.42
C VAL A 30 11.74 -11.89 -1.76
N LEU A 31 12.79 -11.09 -1.77
CA LEU A 31 13.52 -10.75 -2.99
C LEU A 31 14.24 -11.94 -3.62
N SER A 32 14.63 -12.95 -2.82
CA SER A 32 15.20 -14.21 -3.34
C SER A 32 14.18 -15.04 -4.12
N GLN A 33 12.88 -14.93 -3.79
CA GLN A 33 11.80 -15.71 -4.39
C GLN A 33 11.02 -14.92 -5.45
N HIS A 34 11.05 -13.59 -5.38
CA HIS A 34 10.26 -12.68 -6.20
C HIS A 34 11.15 -11.63 -6.87
N GLN A 35 11.79 -12.01 -7.97
CA GLN A 35 12.76 -11.19 -8.71
C GLN A 35 12.20 -9.86 -9.30
N TYR A 36 10.88 -9.72 -9.40
CA TYR A 36 10.22 -8.51 -9.92
C TYR A 36 9.73 -7.56 -8.83
N LEU A 37 10.01 -7.88 -7.56
CA LEU A 37 9.87 -6.95 -6.46
C LEU A 37 11.21 -6.26 -6.20
N GLN A 38 11.15 -5.01 -5.78
CA GLN A 38 12.32 -4.19 -5.50
C GLN A 38 12.10 -3.42 -4.20
N PRO A 39 13.12 -3.28 -3.35
CA PRO A 39 13.00 -2.47 -2.16
C PRO A 39 13.06 -0.98 -2.51
N VAL A 40 12.19 -0.21 -1.87
CA VAL A 40 12.09 1.24 -2.00
C VAL A 40 12.16 1.89 -0.62
N LEU A 41 12.70 3.10 -0.57
CA LEU A 41 12.67 3.96 0.60
C LEU A 41 12.07 5.29 0.17
N GLU A 42 10.80 5.50 0.47
CA GLU A 42 10.03 6.63 -0.06
C GLU A 42 9.13 7.23 1.02
N ARG A 43 8.71 8.48 0.80
CA ARG A 43 7.75 9.17 1.67
C ARG A 43 6.37 8.54 1.47
N PHE A 44 5.82 7.99 2.55
CA PHE A 44 4.47 7.46 2.66
C PHE A 44 3.60 8.46 3.44
N VAL A 45 2.41 8.77 2.93
CA VAL A 45 1.42 9.63 3.58
C VAL A 45 0.32 8.74 4.15
N PHE A 46 0.10 8.82 5.45
CA PHE A 46 -0.94 8.10 6.15
C PHE A 46 -2.29 8.81 6.00
N ASN A 47 -3.37 8.10 6.32
CA ASN A 47 -4.73 8.63 6.24
C ASN A 47 -4.98 9.82 7.18
N ASP A 48 -4.17 9.99 8.23
CA ASP A 48 -4.20 11.15 9.13
C ASP A 48 -3.42 12.38 8.59
N GLY A 49 -2.95 12.31 7.35
CA GLY A 49 -2.15 13.34 6.69
C GLY A 49 -0.67 13.35 7.11
N THR A 50 -0.28 12.57 8.11
CA THR A 50 1.13 12.50 8.52
C THR A 50 1.95 11.81 7.44
N ALA A 51 3.20 12.26 7.25
CA ALA A 51 4.11 11.67 6.27
C ALA A 51 5.36 11.13 6.94
N ARG A 52 5.77 9.91 6.57
CA ARG A 52 7.02 9.29 7.03
C ARG A 52 7.76 8.64 5.89
N THR A 53 9.09 8.61 5.98
CA THR A 53 9.91 7.84 5.04
C THR A 53 9.91 6.38 5.47
N LEU A 54 9.25 5.52 4.69
CA LEU A 54 9.12 4.11 4.98
C LEU A 54 9.88 3.26 3.96
N VAL A 55 10.41 2.13 4.43
CA VAL A 55 10.84 1.06 3.54
C VAL A 55 9.64 0.28 3.04
N GLY A 56 9.67 -0.11 1.78
CA GLY A 56 8.66 -0.97 1.19
C GLY A 56 9.24 -1.86 0.10
N LEU A 57 8.39 -2.72 -0.43
CA LEU A 57 8.62 -3.53 -1.63
C LEU A 57 7.62 -3.08 -2.68
N THR A 58 8.08 -2.72 -3.87
CA THR A 58 7.20 -2.39 -5.00
C THR A 58 7.61 -3.22 -6.21
N GLY A 59 6.66 -3.58 -7.05
CA GLY A 59 6.93 -4.36 -8.25
C GLY A 59 5.76 -5.25 -8.60
N THR A 60 6.01 -6.43 -9.16
CA THR A 60 4.94 -7.37 -9.54
C THR A 60 5.08 -8.74 -8.88
N ILE A 61 3.94 -9.36 -8.57
CA ILE A 61 3.84 -10.77 -8.18
C ILE A 61 3.17 -11.57 -9.30
N LYS A 62 3.69 -12.77 -9.56
CA LYS A 62 3.13 -13.68 -10.57
C LYS A 62 1.94 -14.44 -10.00
N VAL A 63 0.78 -14.31 -10.63
CA VAL A 63 -0.47 -14.97 -10.24
C VAL A 63 -0.97 -15.81 -11.42
N PHE A 64 -1.54 -16.98 -11.12
CA PHE A 64 -2.18 -17.83 -12.13
C PHE A 64 -3.69 -17.64 -12.04
N TYR A 65 -4.34 -17.26 -13.13
CA TYR A 65 -5.78 -17.07 -13.18
C TYR A 65 -6.29 -17.64 -14.52
N GLU A 66 -7.32 -18.48 -14.47
CA GLU A 66 -7.95 -19.09 -15.66
C GLU A 66 -6.96 -19.65 -16.70
N GLY A 67 -5.96 -20.41 -16.26
CA GLY A 67 -4.99 -21.02 -17.17
C GLY A 67 -3.87 -20.10 -17.66
N LYS A 68 -3.86 -18.81 -17.26
CA LYS A 68 -2.88 -17.81 -17.69
C LYS A 68 -2.10 -17.23 -16.52
N ARG A 69 -0.87 -16.77 -16.80
CA ARG A 69 0.00 -16.10 -15.83
C ARG A 69 -0.09 -14.59 -15.99
N TYR A 70 -0.43 -13.90 -14.91
CA TYR A 70 -0.51 -12.44 -14.84
C TYR A 70 0.55 -11.89 -13.88
N ASN A 71 1.07 -10.72 -14.20
CA ASN A 71 1.97 -9.97 -13.31
C ASN A 71 1.14 -8.89 -12.63
N ILE A 72 0.84 -9.08 -11.35
CA ILE A 72 0.00 -8.16 -10.59
C ILE A 72 0.91 -7.14 -9.90
N PRO A 73 0.86 -5.85 -10.27
CA PRO A 73 1.64 -4.82 -9.60
C PRO A 73 1.12 -4.55 -8.18
N VAL A 74 2.04 -4.61 -7.22
CA VAL A 74 1.77 -4.46 -5.79
C VAL A 74 2.82 -3.57 -5.12
N SER A 75 2.44 -2.98 -3.99
CA SER A 75 3.37 -2.37 -3.04
C SER A 75 3.05 -2.77 -1.61
N LEU A 76 4.09 -3.15 -0.86
CA LEU A 76 4.02 -3.52 0.55
C LEU A 76 4.89 -2.55 1.35
N TRP A 77 4.31 -1.80 2.28
CA TRP A 77 4.98 -0.78 3.08
C TRP A 77 5.15 -1.26 4.52
N LEU A 78 6.36 -1.11 5.06
CA LEU A 78 6.69 -1.57 6.42
C LEU A 78 6.79 -0.36 7.34
N LYS A 79 5.93 -0.29 8.36
CA LYS A 79 6.06 0.72 9.43
C LYS A 79 7.31 0.45 10.28
N GLU A 80 7.79 1.47 11.00
CA GLU A 80 8.95 1.38 11.91
C GLU A 80 8.77 0.34 13.04
N SER A 81 7.52 -0.02 13.31
CA SER A 81 7.09 -1.06 14.26
C SER A 81 7.11 -2.48 13.69
N TYR A 82 7.29 -2.68 12.38
CA TYR A 82 7.40 -4.01 11.77
C TYR A 82 8.55 -4.81 12.42
N PRO A 83 8.40 -6.13 12.68
CA PRO A 83 7.26 -7.00 12.33
C PRO A 83 6.16 -7.09 13.39
N ARG A 84 6.10 -6.19 14.39
CA ARG A 84 4.97 -6.18 15.34
C ARG A 84 3.66 -5.71 14.72
N THR A 85 3.74 -4.90 13.67
CA THR A 85 2.58 -4.46 12.89
C THR A 85 2.64 -5.06 11.50
N ALA A 86 1.46 -5.41 10.95
CA ALA A 86 1.31 -5.85 9.57
C ALA A 86 1.86 -4.80 8.59
N PRO A 87 2.34 -5.24 7.41
CA PRO A 87 2.64 -4.35 6.29
C PRO A 87 1.35 -3.71 5.73
N ILE A 88 1.44 -2.47 5.27
CA ILE A 88 0.34 -1.81 4.55
C ILE A 88 0.48 -2.16 3.07
N CYS A 89 -0.55 -2.70 2.45
CA CYS A 89 -0.45 -3.32 1.13
C CYS A 89 -1.42 -2.69 0.14
N TYR A 90 -0.96 -2.43 -1.07
CA TYR A 90 -1.78 -1.89 -2.16
C TYR A 90 -1.50 -2.62 -3.47
N VAL A 91 -2.52 -2.72 -4.32
CA VAL A 91 -2.32 -2.93 -5.76
C VAL A 91 -1.97 -1.60 -6.42
N LYS A 92 -1.13 -1.66 -7.46
CA LYS A 92 -0.66 -0.47 -8.19
C LYS A 92 -1.02 -0.57 -9.67
N PRO A 93 -2.26 -0.23 -10.07
CA PRO A 93 -2.65 -0.28 -11.48
C PRO A 93 -1.69 0.54 -12.35
N THR A 94 -1.39 0.04 -13.54
CA THR A 94 -0.81 0.87 -14.61
C THR A 94 -1.90 1.78 -15.18
N PRO A 95 -1.56 2.81 -15.99
CA PRO A 95 -2.56 3.66 -16.63
C PRO A 95 -3.57 2.93 -17.52
N GLU A 96 -3.31 1.66 -17.85
CA GLU A 96 -4.17 0.81 -18.67
C GLU A 96 -4.95 -0.22 -17.83
N MET A 97 -4.80 -0.19 -16.50
CA MET A 97 -5.47 -1.09 -15.57
C MET A 97 -6.48 -0.33 -14.71
N VAL A 98 -7.54 -1.02 -14.32
CA VAL A 98 -8.49 -0.54 -13.30
C VAL A 98 -8.62 -1.56 -12.19
N ILE A 99 -8.86 -1.08 -10.97
CA ILE A 99 -9.02 -1.94 -9.80
C ILE A 99 -10.35 -2.66 -9.86
N VAL A 100 -10.32 -3.95 -9.54
CA VAL A 100 -11.50 -4.78 -9.33
C VAL A 100 -11.73 -4.86 -7.83
N THR A 101 -12.75 -4.15 -7.35
CA THR A 101 -13.10 -4.16 -5.93
C THR A 101 -13.61 -5.52 -5.52
N SER A 102 -13.24 -5.95 -4.33
CA SER A 102 -13.64 -7.24 -3.78
C SER A 102 -13.63 -7.20 -2.26
N ARG A 103 -14.00 -8.31 -1.61
CA ARG A 103 -13.82 -8.48 -0.16
C ARG A 103 -12.37 -8.30 0.31
N HIS A 104 -11.39 -8.38 -0.59
CA HIS A 104 -9.97 -8.29 -0.26
C HIS A 104 -9.24 -7.09 -0.85
N VAL A 105 -9.92 -6.27 -1.66
CA VAL A 105 -9.32 -5.11 -2.33
C VAL A 105 -10.33 -3.96 -2.33
N SER A 106 -9.95 -2.84 -1.72
CA SER A 106 -10.78 -1.63 -1.66
C SER A 106 -10.80 -0.88 -2.99
N SER A 107 -11.69 0.13 -3.11
CA SER A 107 -11.75 1.02 -4.28
C SER A 107 -10.48 1.85 -4.50
N TYR A 108 -9.69 2.06 -3.45
CA TYR A 108 -8.39 2.74 -3.50
C TYR A 108 -7.22 1.77 -3.73
N GLY A 109 -7.51 0.48 -3.91
CA GLY A 109 -6.51 -0.55 -4.16
C GLY A 109 -5.82 -1.06 -2.89
N GLU A 110 -6.29 -0.69 -1.71
CA GLU A 110 -5.78 -1.26 -0.45
C GLU A 110 -6.14 -2.75 -0.37
N ILE A 111 -5.16 -3.57 -0.01
CA ILE A 111 -5.31 -5.01 0.14
C ILE A 111 -5.68 -5.30 1.60
N LEU A 112 -6.87 -5.85 1.80
CA LEU A 112 -7.49 -6.12 3.10
C LEU A 112 -7.73 -7.63 3.22
N MET A 113 -6.88 -8.35 3.95
CA MET A 113 -6.95 -9.81 4.04
C MET A 113 -6.95 -10.26 5.50
N PRO A 114 -7.64 -11.36 5.85
CA PRO A 114 -7.62 -11.88 7.22
C PRO A 114 -6.19 -12.11 7.75
N TYR A 115 -5.25 -12.50 6.89
CA TYR A 115 -3.85 -12.67 7.26
C TYR A 115 -3.17 -11.36 7.71
N LEU A 116 -3.62 -10.20 7.21
CA LEU A 116 -3.14 -8.88 7.66
C LEU A 116 -3.83 -8.46 8.96
N ASP A 117 -5.13 -8.72 9.09
CA ASP A 117 -5.92 -8.39 10.28
C ASP A 117 -5.49 -9.19 11.51
N GLU A 118 -5.17 -10.47 11.30
CA GLU A 118 -4.71 -11.40 12.33
C GLU A 118 -3.18 -11.48 12.44
N TRP A 119 -2.47 -10.48 11.90
CA TRP A 119 -1.01 -10.48 11.87
C TRP A 119 -0.41 -10.59 13.29
N ARG A 120 0.38 -11.65 13.51
CA ARG A 120 1.07 -11.89 14.78
C ARG A 120 2.58 -11.92 14.58
N HIS A 121 3.28 -11.05 15.32
CA HIS A 121 4.75 -11.05 15.39
C HIS A 121 5.23 -12.47 15.70
N THR A 122 6.17 -13.00 14.92
CA THR A 122 6.75 -14.38 14.95
C THR A 122 5.95 -15.50 14.28
N GLN A 123 4.66 -15.32 14.02
CA GLN A 123 3.83 -16.32 13.31
C GLN A 123 3.60 -15.94 11.85
N CYS A 124 3.60 -14.64 11.56
CA CYS A 124 3.40 -14.09 10.23
C CYS A 124 4.70 -13.51 9.65
N ASP A 125 4.91 -13.73 8.37
CA ASP A 125 6.01 -13.16 7.60
C ASP A 125 5.56 -12.65 6.21
N LEU A 126 6.42 -11.86 5.54
CA LEU A 126 6.14 -11.26 4.23
C LEU A 126 6.05 -12.26 3.09
N HIS A 127 6.82 -13.36 3.14
CA HIS A 127 6.77 -14.37 2.09
C HIS A 127 5.42 -15.09 2.11
N SER A 128 4.99 -15.52 3.29
CA SER A 128 3.70 -16.15 3.53
C SER A 128 2.55 -15.22 3.14
N LEU A 129 2.64 -13.92 3.47
CA LEU A 129 1.66 -12.91 3.01
C LEU A 129 1.55 -12.89 1.47
N ILE A 130 2.67 -12.89 0.75
CA ILE A 130 2.65 -12.88 -0.72
C ILE A 130 2.04 -14.17 -1.27
N GLN A 131 2.25 -15.32 -0.62
CA GLN A 131 1.56 -16.56 -1.04
C GLN A 131 0.06 -16.47 -0.84
N VAL A 132 -0.41 -15.91 0.28
CA VAL A 132 -1.84 -15.66 0.52
C VAL A 132 -2.39 -14.71 -0.53
N MET A 133 -1.70 -13.61 -0.84
CA MET A 133 -2.09 -12.69 -1.93
C MET A 133 -2.23 -13.42 -3.26
N LYS A 134 -1.26 -14.26 -3.62
CA LYS A 134 -1.28 -15.03 -4.88
C LYS A 134 -2.45 -16.01 -4.93
N ALA A 135 -2.75 -16.68 -3.82
CA ALA A 135 -3.89 -17.60 -3.72
C ALA A 135 -5.22 -16.84 -3.91
N VAL A 136 -5.42 -15.74 -3.19
CA VAL A 136 -6.63 -14.92 -3.31
C VAL A 136 -6.77 -14.34 -4.72
N PHE A 137 -5.70 -13.78 -5.29
CA PHE A 137 -5.73 -13.21 -6.63
C PHE A 137 -5.84 -14.24 -7.75
N SER A 138 -5.60 -15.53 -7.46
CA SER A 138 -5.85 -16.62 -8.40
C SER A 138 -7.32 -16.99 -8.52
N GLU A 139 -8.14 -16.63 -7.52
CA GLU A 139 -9.60 -16.78 -7.56
C GLU A 139 -10.26 -15.54 -8.15
N VAL A 140 -9.86 -14.35 -7.70
CA VAL A 140 -10.40 -13.06 -8.15
C VAL A 140 -9.24 -12.09 -8.40
N PRO A 141 -8.88 -11.82 -9.67
CA PRO A 141 -7.82 -10.89 -10.02
C PRO A 141 -8.16 -9.48 -9.53
N PRO A 142 -7.23 -8.79 -8.87
CA PRO A 142 -7.53 -7.49 -8.26
C PRO A 142 -7.47 -6.34 -9.27
N LEU A 143 -7.02 -6.62 -10.50
CA LEU A 143 -6.84 -5.65 -11.58
C LEU A 143 -7.35 -6.27 -12.87
N ARG A 144 -8.01 -5.46 -13.70
CA ARG A 144 -8.38 -5.81 -15.07
C ARG A 144 -7.83 -4.80 -16.05
N MET A 145 -7.58 -5.24 -17.28
CA MET A 145 -7.23 -4.34 -18.37
C MET A 145 -8.43 -3.47 -18.72
N CYS A 146 -8.20 -2.16 -18.84
CA CYS A 146 -9.17 -1.24 -19.38
C CYS A 146 -9.07 -1.26 -20.90
N LEU A 147 -10.15 -1.71 -21.56
CA LEU A 147 -10.20 -1.79 -23.02
C LEU A 147 -10.60 -0.45 -23.67
N TYR A 148 -11.02 0.53 -22.85
CA TYR A 148 -11.51 1.83 -23.28
C TYR A 148 -10.77 2.95 -22.52
N PRO A 149 -9.84 3.68 -23.15
CA PRO A 149 -9.01 4.68 -22.48
C PRO A 149 -9.78 5.78 -21.72
N GLU A 150 -10.99 6.11 -22.19
CA GLU A 150 -11.88 7.09 -21.55
C GLU A 150 -12.31 6.64 -20.13
N GLU A 151 -12.64 5.36 -19.97
CA GLU A 151 -13.01 4.78 -18.67
C GLU A 151 -11.82 4.78 -17.70
N CYS A 152 -10.63 4.45 -18.20
CA CYS A 152 -9.43 4.44 -17.38
C CYS A 152 -9.08 5.84 -16.89
N SER A 153 -9.19 6.83 -17.77
CA SER A 153 -8.92 8.24 -17.44
C SER A 153 -9.92 8.77 -16.41
N ALA A 154 -11.21 8.45 -16.57
CA ALA A 154 -12.24 8.82 -15.60
C ALA A 154 -12.01 8.17 -14.23
N TYR A 155 -11.65 6.88 -14.21
CA TYR A 155 -11.34 6.15 -12.97
C TYR A 155 -10.15 6.78 -12.22
N HIS A 156 -9.03 7.02 -12.92
CA HIS A 156 -7.84 7.61 -12.30
C HIS A 156 -8.08 9.04 -11.83
N LYS A 157 -8.85 9.85 -12.58
CA LYS A 157 -9.25 11.21 -12.15
C LYS A 157 -10.06 11.15 -10.86
N ARG A 158 -11.09 10.30 -10.81
CA ARG A 158 -11.94 10.14 -9.63
C ARG A 158 -11.17 9.67 -8.40
N SER A 159 -10.26 8.71 -8.56
CA SER A 159 -9.40 8.26 -7.45
C SER A 159 -8.50 9.39 -6.92
N VAL A 160 -7.94 10.22 -7.80
CA VAL A 160 -7.11 11.37 -7.40
C VAL A 160 -7.95 12.46 -6.75
N GLU A 161 -9.14 12.75 -7.28
CA GLU A 161 -10.07 13.74 -6.73
C GLU A 161 -10.57 13.32 -5.34
N GLU A 162 -10.99 12.06 -5.16
CA GLU A 162 -11.40 11.53 -3.85
C GLU A 162 -10.25 11.55 -2.82
N ILE A 163 -9.01 11.30 -3.24
CA ILE A 163 -7.83 11.49 -2.37
C ILE A 163 -7.60 12.98 -2.06
N SER A 164 -7.80 13.87 -3.03
CA SER A 164 -7.61 15.31 -2.85
C SER A 164 -8.67 15.96 -1.94
N HIS A 165 -9.92 15.49 -2.01
CA HIS A 165 -11.03 15.98 -1.17
C HIS A 165 -10.89 15.61 0.30
N VAL A 166 -10.03 14.64 0.65
CA VAL A 166 -9.64 14.38 2.05
C VAL A 166 -8.62 15.43 2.55
N THR A 167 -8.10 16.32 1.69
CA THR A 167 -6.99 17.24 2.02
C THR A 167 -7.35 18.72 2.15
N LEU A 168 -8.62 19.12 2.15
CA LEU A 168 -8.99 20.52 2.34
C LEU A 168 -10.31 20.66 3.11
N ASP A 169 -10.25 20.46 4.42
CA ASP A 169 -11.04 21.30 5.33
C ASP A 169 -10.04 22.13 6.15
N ARG A 170 -9.56 23.19 5.49
CA ARG A 170 -9.03 24.36 6.20
C ARG A 170 -10.23 25.06 6.83
N GLU A 171 -10.33 24.99 8.15
CA GLU A 171 -11.09 26.00 8.90
C GLU A 171 -10.33 27.33 8.76
N ASP A 172 -10.66 28.10 7.73
CA ASP A 172 -10.34 29.52 7.70
C ASP A 172 -11.25 30.19 8.74
N GLU A 173 -10.60 30.77 9.76
CA GLU A 173 -11.17 31.74 10.68
C GLU A 173 -11.93 32.85 9.92
N LEU A 174 -13.05 33.31 10.52
CA LEU A 174 -13.50 34.70 10.69
C LEU A 174 -15.06 34.79 10.71
N PRO A 175 -15.67 35.82 11.30
CA PRO A 175 -15.30 36.61 12.46
C PRO A 175 -16.42 36.66 13.54
N PHE A 176 -16.09 37.30 14.66
CA PHE A 176 -16.97 37.68 15.78
C PHE A 176 -18.38 38.16 15.39
N SER A 177 -19.37 37.72 16.15
CA SER A 177 -20.46 38.58 16.61
C SER A 177 -20.80 38.24 18.06
N GLU A 178 -20.65 39.24 18.92
CA GLU A 178 -21.22 39.32 20.25
C GLU A 178 -22.76 39.16 20.21
N HIS A 179 -23.36 39.11 21.41
CA HIS A 179 -24.78 39.08 21.79
C HIS A 179 -25.28 37.73 22.30
N ASN A 180 -25.13 37.50 23.61
CA ASN A 180 -26.29 37.55 24.51
C ASN A 180 -25.85 37.47 25.97
N GLU A 181 -25.78 38.62 26.62
CA GLU A 181 -26.10 38.69 28.05
C GLU A 181 -27.62 38.50 28.20
N THR A 182 -28.04 37.62 29.09
CA THR A 182 -29.38 37.73 29.70
C THR A 182 -29.21 37.51 31.19
N ILE A 183 -29.64 38.55 31.91
CA ILE A 183 -29.75 38.71 33.34
C ILE A 183 -30.47 37.53 33.98
N CYS A 184 -29.85 36.95 35.01
CA CYS A 184 -30.38 36.86 36.38
C CYS A 184 -29.21 36.75 37.37
#